data_AF-A0A9W6JI60-F1
#
_entry.id   AF-A0A9W6JI60-F1
#
_cell.length_a   1.000
_cell.length_b   1.000
_cell.length_c   1.000
_cell.angle_alpha   90.00
_cell.angle_beta   90.00
_cell.angle_gamma   90.00
#
_symmetry.space_group_name_H-M   'P 1'
#
loop_
_entity.id
_entity.type
_entity.pdbx_description
1 polymer ?
#
loop_
_entity_poly.entity_id
_entity_poly.type
_entity_poly.pdbx_seq_one_letter_code
_entity_poly.pdbx_strand_id
1 'polypeptide(L)'
;MQGGYDITVDDDDRTHHEQRGEGFKEILLEELGCDDDVLSSIVDQLPDVDWHDKSQGAETFYDDSINFESLAEIRRRDEADEAEYWYERRFQFQWEDFSEQVQYRQRFFDIKKPLDQLFGKPSEYDDGAVRPVYSLPVGQRLYRARLLGRDLTEEKLRSNAAAELGAPPREKAAAGRMNVEFIPAFYAAFSLETAVAEIRPGIGEEVAIGEFEVRTELKVFDFTAFARKRDEHWEQMIRHTRYDFIKQMEDMISKPVLPSDRQREYIPTQIVGEYLKRYFNCDAVIYKSAMMKDAEIDTRNIVIWNKGRLFVGEGAPLAYVGHEIKEVANVTYRLSGFPF
;
A
#
# COMPACT_ATOMS: atom_id res chain seq x y z
N MET A 1 -16.80 25.49 9.50
CA MET A 1 -16.14 26.17 10.63
C MET A 1 -16.20 25.27 11.84
N GLN A 2 -15.14 25.27 12.65
CA GLN A 2 -15.08 24.55 13.92
C GLN A 2 -14.41 25.47 14.95
N GLY A 3 -14.86 25.45 16.21
CA GLY A 3 -14.23 26.23 17.28
C GLY A 3 -12.82 25.71 17.57
N GLY A 4 -11.82 26.59 17.47
CA GLY A 4 -10.41 26.28 17.64
C GLY A 4 -9.88 26.71 19.00
N TYR A 5 -9.21 25.81 19.73
CA TYR A 5 -8.52 26.12 20.97
C TYR A 5 -7.10 25.59 20.93
N ASP A 6 -6.16 26.39 21.41
CA ASP A 6 -4.83 25.95 21.79
C ASP A 6 -4.77 25.62 23.28
N ILE A 7 -4.05 24.55 23.60
CA ILE A 7 -3.75 24.17 24.99
C ILE A 7 -2.23 24.23 25.13
N THR A 8 -1.73 25.27 25.79
CA THR A 8 -0.31 25.36 26.15
C THR A 8 -0.17 25.06 27.65
N VAL A 9 0.81 24.20 27.97
CA VAL A 9 1.16 23.85 29.36
C VAL A 9 2.54 24.42 29.61
N ASP A 10 2.62 25.38 30.51
CA ASP A 10 3.89 26.00 30.90
C ASP A 10 4.65 25.11 31.90
N ASP A 11 5.95 25.36 32.11
CA ASP A 11 6.84 24.59 33.03
C ASP A 11 6.35 24.56 34.50
N ASP A 12 5.31 25.33 34.81
CA ASP A 12 4.69 25.54 36.12
C ASP A 12 3.30 24.86 36.24
N ASP A 13 2.98 23.90 35.35
CA ASP A 13 1.71 23.12 35.29
C ASP A 13 0.44 23.97 35.05
N ARG A 14 0.58 25.22 34.57
CA ARG A 14 -0.56 26.08 34.22
C ARG A 14 -0.99 25.89 32.78
N THR A 15 -2.27 25.58 32.60
CA THR A 15 -2.92 25.42 31.30
C THR A 15 -3.46 26.77 30.82
N HIS A 16 -2.94 27.26 29.70
CA HIS A 16 -3.48 28.44 29.03
C HIS A 16 -4.34 28.02 27.85
N HIS A 17 -5.56 28.58 27.79
CA HIS A 17 -6.50 28.40 26.69
C HIS A 17 -6.50 29.67 25.85
N GLU A 18 -5.92 29.61 24.65
CA GLU A 18 -5.98 30.71 23.68
C GLU A 18 -6.88 30.28 22.53
N GLN A 19 -7.85 31.12 22.17
CA GLN A 19 -8.75 30.83 21.05
C GLN A 19 -8.05 31.08 19.72
N ARG A 20 -8.18 30.14 18.79
CA ARG A 20 -7.58 30.22 17.45
C ARG A 20 -8.62 30.54 16.38
N GLY A 21 -8.18 31.23 15.33
CA GLY A 21 -8.99 31.57 14.16
C GLY A 21 -9.53 32.99 14.20
N GLU A 22 -10.57 33.24 13.41
CA GLU A 22 -11.19 34.55 13.20
C GLU A 22 -12.66 34.52 13.62
N GLY A 23 -13.28 35.69 13.80
CA GLY A 23 -14.71 35.75 14.10
C GLY A 23 -15.53 35.17 12.95
N PHE A 24 -16.61 34.44 13.23
CA PHE A 24 -17.39 33.78 12.16
C PHE A 24 -17.91 34.77 11.09
N LYS A 25 -18.14 36.03 11.46
CA LYS A 25 -18.54 37.11 10.54
C LYS A 25 -17.44 37.46 9.55
N GLU A 26 -16.18 37.49 9.99
CA GLU A 26 -15.00 37.78 9.16
C GLU A 26 -14.80 36.66 8.13
N ILE A 27 -14.89 35.41 8.59
CA ILE A 27 -14.80 34.23 7.71
C ILE A 27 -15.92 34.21 6.67
N LEU A 28 -17.16 34.48 7.08
CA LEU A 28 -18.29 34.53 6.14
C LEU A 28 -18.14 35.67 5.13
N LEU A 29 -17.63 36.83 5.55
CA LEU A 29 -17.37 37.96 4.67
C LEU A 29 -16.34 37.60 3.59
N GLU A 30 -15.23 36.97 3.98
CA GLU A 30 -14.16 36.57 3.06
C GLU A 30 -14.62 35.44 2.11
N GLU A 31 -15.20 34.37 2.65
CA GLU A 31 -15.57 33.17 1.87
C GLU A 31 -16.74 33.43 0.92
N LEU A 32 -17.72 34.26 1.32
CA LEU A 32 -18.88 34.57 0.48
C LEU A 32 -18.65 35.77 -0.42
N GLY A 33 -17.61 36.58 -0.17
CA GLY A 33 -17.30 37.79 -0.92
C GLY A 33 -18.47 38.77 -1.00
N CYS A 34 -19.27 38.86 0.08
CA CYS A 34 -20.49 39.65 0.15
C CYS A 34 -20.27 40.99 0.88
N ASP A 35 -21.23 41.91 0.78
CA ASP A 35 -21.21 43.16 1.55
C ASP A 35 -21.84 42.99 2.94
N ASP A 36 -21.64 43.97 3.83
CA ASP A 36 -22.08 43.92 5.22
C ASP A 36 -23.61 43.78 5.38
N ASP A 37 -24.39 44.34 4.45
CA ASP A 37 -25.86 44.27 4.48
C ASP A 37 -26.37 42.85 4.17
N VAL A 38 -25.74 42.20 3.18
CA VAL A 38 -25.99 40.79 2.86
C VAL A 38 -25.50 39.89 3.99
N LEU A 39 -24.33 40.18 4.56
CA LEU A 39 -23.78 39.42 5.70
C LEU A 39 -24.74 39.46 6.90
N SER A 40 -25.24 40.64 7.28
CA SER A 40 -26.19 40.77 8.39
C SER A 40 -27.45 39.93 8.18
N SER A 41 -27.96 39.91 6.94
CA SER A 41 -29.15 39.13 6.60
C SER A 41 -28.89 37.62 6.67
N ILE A 42 -27.68 37.17 6.36
CA ILE A 42 -27.27 35.77 6.46
C ILE A 42 -27.12 35.39 7.94
N VAL A 43 -26.46 36.22 8.74
CA VAL A 43 -26.24 35.99 10.17
C VAL A 43 -27.57 35.84 10.92
N ASP A 44 -28.57 36.67 10.61
CA ASP A 44 -29.91 36.60 11.20
C ASP A 44 -30.67 35.30 10.86
N GLN A 45 -30.26 34.61 9.79
CA GLN A 45 -30.85 33.35 9.33
C GLN A 45 -29.98 32.14 9.65
N LEU A 46 -28.84 32.31 10.33
CA LEU A 46 -28.00 31.19 10.71
C LEU A 46 -28.77 30.28 11.68
N PRO A 47 -28.75 28.96 11.46
CA PRO A 47 -29.40 28.03 12.36
C PRO A 47 -28.61 27.98 13.67
N ASP A 48 -29.15 28.60 14.72
CA ASP A 48 -28.60 28.60 16.09
C ASP A 48 -29.72 28.38 17.12
N VAL A 49 -29.36 28.31 18.41
CA VAL A 49 -30.29 28.09 19.53
C VAL A 49 -31.34 29.21 19.61
N ASP A 50 -32.59 28.83 19.87
CA ASP A 50 -33.69 29.77 19.93
C ASP A 50 -33.71 30.58 21.24
N TRP A 51 -34.59 31.57 21.33
CA TRP A 51 -34.71 32.43 22.51
C TRP A 51 -35.07 31.68 23.80
N HIS A 52 -35.80 30.56 23.68
CA HIS A 52 -36.19 29.75 24.82
C HIS A 52 -34.98 28.95 25.34
N ASP A 53 -34.16 28.42 24.45
CA ASP A 53 -32.94 27.68 24.80
C ASP A 53 -31.88 28.58 25.45
N LYS A 54 -31.70 29.81 24.94
CA LYS A 54 -30.80 30.81 25.57
C LYS A 54 -31.22 31.14 27.00
N SER A 55 -32.53 31.19 27.28
CA SER A 55 -33.05 31.46 28.63
C SER A 55 -32.77 30.33 29.64
N GLN A 56 -32.46 29.13 29.15
CA GLN A 56 -32.05 27.97 29.96
C GLN A 56 -30.52 27.80 30.01
N GLY A 57 -29.77 28.76 29.50
CA GLY A 57 -28.30 28.75 29.51
C GLY A 57 -27.68 27.93 28.38
N ALA A 58 -28.40 27.69 27.28
CA ALA A 58 -27.79 27.12 26.08
C ALA A 58 -26.82 28.12 25.44
N GLU A 59 -25.62 27.65 25.12
CA GLU A 59 -24.59 28.43 24.42
C GLU A 59 -24.89 28.46 22.92
N THR A 60 -24.74 29.64 22.30
CA THR A 60 -24.88 29.84 20.86
C THR A 60 -23.68 29.29 20.12
N PHE A 61 -23.93 28.58 19.02
CA PHE A 61 -22.85 28.10 18.17
C PHE A 61 -22.16 29.27 17.44
N TYR A 62 -22.90 30.31 17.06
CA TYR A 62 -22.34 31.50 16.41
C TYR A 62 -22.26 32.65 17.42
N ASP A 63 -21.15 32.68 18.15
CA ASP A 63 -20.91 33.68 19.18
C ASP A 63 -19.72 34.58 18.79
N ASP A 64 -19.85 35.89 19.02
CA ASP A 64 -18.81 36.89 18.71
C ASP A 64 -17.56 36.76 19.62
N SER A 65 -17.63 35.96 20.68
CA SER A 65 -16.53 35.66 21.60
C SER A 65 -15.83 34.33 21.30
N ILE A 66 -16.22 33.63 20.22
CA ILE A 66 -15.60 32.39 19.75
C ILE A 66 -14.94 32.64 18.41
N ASN A 67 -13.66 32.30 18.31
CA ASN A 67 -12.96 32.24 17.04
C ASN A 67 -13.17 30.88 16.35
N PHE A 68 -13.26 30.92 15.03
CA PHE A 68 -13.48 29.77 14.17
C PHE A 68 -12.35 29.62 13.17
N GLU A 69 -12.07 28.38 12.79
CA GLU A 69 -11.16 28.09 11.69
C GLU A 69 -11.95 27.53 10.49
N SER A 70 -11.53 27.90 9.28
CA SER A 70 -12.04 27.26 8.06
C SER A 70 -11.56 25.80 8.01
N LEU A 71 -12.38 24.89 7.48
CA LEU A 71 -11.98 23.48 7.34
C LEU A 71 -10.79 23.33 6.39
N ALA A 72 -10.62 24.24 5.43
CA ALA A 72 -9.49 24.24 4.51
C ALA A 72 -8.17 24.62 5.20
N GLU A 73 -8.22 25.54 6.17
CA GLU A 73 -7.06 25.94 6.98
C GLU A 73 -6.66 24.86 7.97
N ILE A 74 -7.63 24.25 8.65
CA ILE A 74 -7.39 23.08 9.51
C ILE A 74 -6.69 21.97 8.70
N ARG A 75 -7.19 21.65 7.50
CA ARG A 75 -6.55 20.66 6.63
C ARG A 75 -5.14 21.05 6.22
N ARG A 76 -4.91 22.31 5.82
CA ARG A 76 -3.56 22.82 5.47
C ARG A 76 -2.59 22.70 6.64
N ARG A 77 -3.04 23.00 7.86
CA ARG A 77 -2.24 22.85 9.07
C ARG A 77 -1.97 21.40 9.40
N ASP A 78 -2.99 20.55 9.41
CA ASP A 78 -2.82 19.12 9.67
C ASP A 78 -1.86 18.49 8.64
N GLU A 79 -1.95 18.89 7.37
CA GLU A 79 -0.99 18.52 6.32
C GLU A 79 0.43 19.05 6.61
N ALA A 80 0.57 20.27 7.12
CA ALA A 80 1.85 20.88 7.48
C ALA A 80 2.48 20.24 8.73
N ASP A 81 1.68 19.96 9.76
CA ASP A 81 2.08 19.28 11.00
C ASP A 81 2.46 17.83 10.71
N GLU A 82 1.69 17.12 9.86
CA GLU A 82 2.09 15.81 9.35
C GLU A 82 3.40 15.90 8.55
N ALA A 83 3.53 16.90 7.68
CA ALA A 83 4.75 17.10 6.91
C ALA A 83 5.98 17.35 7.81
N GLU A 84 5.83 18.16 8.85
CA GLU A 84 6.87 18.47 9.84
C GLU A 84 7.21 17.23 10.69
N TYR A 85 6.21 16.52 11.22
CA TYR A 85 6.35 15.26 11.94
C TYR A 85 7.17 14.23 11.14
N TRP A 86 6.87 14.09 9.84
CA TRP A 86 7.60 13.19 8.96
C TRP A 86 8.97 13.76 8.55
N TYR A 87 9.12 15.08 8.44
CA TYR A 87 10.38 15.75 8.12
C TYR A 87 11.41 15.59 9.25
N GLU A 88 11.02 15.78 10.51
CA GLU A 88 11.89 15.57 11.67
C GLU A 88 12.29 14.10 11.82
N ARG A 89 11.36 13.19 11.53
CA ARG A 89 11.60 11.74 11.60
C ARG A 89 12.28 11.15 10.38
N ARG A 90 12.57 11.95 9.34
CA ARG A 90 13.17 11.45 8.09
C ARG A 90 14.53 10.82 8.20
N PHE A 91 15.20 11.01 9.33
CA PHE A 91 16.50 10.42 9.61
C PHE A 91 16.48 9.37 10.72
N GLN A 92 15.32 9.02 11.29
CA GLN A 92 15.27 8.21 12.50
C GLN A 92 15.09 6.70 12.27
N PHE A 93 14.46 6.29 11.17
CA PHE A 93 14.26 4.87 10.88
C PHE A 93 14.03 4.61 9.38
N GLN A 94 15.01 3.98 8.73
CA GLN A 94 14.98 3.62 7.31
C GLN A 94 14.66 2.13 7.12
N TRP A 95 14.48 1.70 5.87
CA TRP A 95 14.27 0.29 5.55
C TRP A 95 15.46 -0.57 5.95
N GLU A 96 16.68 -0.05 5.85
CA GLU A 96 17.89 -0.73 6.30
C GLU A 96 17.87 -0.96 7.81
N ASP A 97 17.41 0.01 8.61
CA ASP A 97 17.29 -0.13 10.07
C ASP A 97 16.27 -1.21 10.44
N PHE A 98 15.12 -1.21 9.77
CA PHE A 98 14.12 -2.28 9.91
C PHE A 98 14.71 -3.64 9.57
N SER A 99 15.42 -3.72 8.43
CA SER A 99 16.03 -4.95 7.94
C SER A 99 17.07 -5.47 8.93
N GLU A 100 17.97 -4.61 9.45
CA GLU A 100 18.95 -5.00 10.45
C GLU A 100 18.28 -5.49 11.74
N GLN A 101 17.26 -4.77 12.22
CA GLN A 101 16.52 -5.14 13.42
C GLN A 101 15.91 -6.53 13.30
N VAL A 102 15.18 -6.81 12.21
CA VAL A 102 14.53 -8.12 12.05
C VAL A 102 15.50 -9.21 11.68
N GLN A 103 16.57 -8.91 10.94
CA GLN A 103 17.53 -9.94 10.57
C GLN A 103 18.40 -10.36 11.76
N TYR A 104 18.80 -9.42 12.63
CA TYR A 104 19.85 -9.68 13.62
C TYR A 104 19.45 -9.46 15.08
N ARG A 105 18.31 -8.81 15.38
CA ARG A 105 17.94 -8.45 16.76
C ARG A 105 16.61 -9.05 17.22
N GLN A 106 15.48 -8.54 16.71
CA GLN A 106 14.14 -8.87 17.21
C GLN A 106 13.13 -8.99 16.06
N ARG A 107 12.53 -10.19 15.92
CA ARG A 107 11.62 -10.54 14.82
C ARG A 107 10.14 -10.56 15.18
N PHE A 108 9.81 -10.92 16.42
CA PHE A 108 8.44 -11.37 16.74
C PHE A 108 7.64 -10.35 17.56
N PHE A 109 8.27 -9.70 18.54
CA PHE A 109 7.58 -8.79 19.45
C PHE A 109 7.79 -7.33 19.01
N ASP A 110 6.81 -6.47 19.28
CA ASP A 110 6.84 -5.02 19.01
C ASP A 110 7.15 -4.60 17.56
N ILE A 111 7.11 -5.51 16.59
CA ILE A 111 7.48 -5.23 15.20
C ILE A 111 6.46 -4.37 14.46
N LYS A 112 5.25 -4.25 15.01
CA LYS A 112 4.19 -3.40 14.43
C LYS A 112 4.57 -1.91 14.51
N LYS A 113 5.21 -1.45 15.58
CA LYS A 113 5.57 -0.03 15.77
C LYS A 113 6.43 0.52 14.63
N PRO A 114 7.56 -0.11 14.26
CA PRO A 114 8.33 0.36 13.11
C PRO A 114 7.53 0.25 11.81
N LEU A 115 6.72 -0.79 11.60
CA LEU A 115 5.90 -0.91 10.39
C LEU A 115 4.80 0.17 10.29
N ASP A 116 4.20 0.57 11.41
CA ASP A 116 3.26 1.69 11.47
C ASP A 116 3.95 3.00 11.10
N GLN A 117 5.20 3.19 11.52
CA GLN A 117 5.99 4.37 11.11
C GLN A 117 6.31 4.34 9.61
N LEU A 118 6.52 3.15 9.04
CA LEU A 118 6.90 3.00 7.64
C LEU A 118 5.71 3.12 6.69
N PHE A 119 4.56 2.54 7.04
CA PHE A 119 3.39 2.44 6.18
C PHE A 119 2.23 3.35 6.61
N GLY A 120 2.24 3.90 7.82
CA GLY A 120 1.10 4.61 8.40
C GLY A 120 -0.15 3.73 8.49
N LYS A 121 -1.31 4.38 8.59
CA LYS A 121 -2.62 3.73 8.68
C LYS A 121 -3.25 3.52 7.30
N PRO A 122 -4.04 2.46 7.11
CA PRO A 122 -4.76 2.23 5.85
C PRO A 122 -5.63 3.42 5.41
N SER A 123 -6.29 4.11 6.36
CA SER A 123 -7.20 5.24 6.07
C SER A 123 -6.50 6.45 5.43
N GLU A 124 -5.19 6.60 5.64
CA GLU A 124 -4.40 7.68 5.03
C GLU A 124 -4.32 7.55 3.50
N TYR A 125 -4.58 6.34 2.97
CA TYR A 125 -4.55 6.07 1.53
C TYR A 125 -5.90 6.20 0.83
N ASP A 126 -7.00 6.41 1.56
CA ASP A 126 -8.34 6.52 0.98
C ASP A 126 -8.49 7.86 0.23
N ASP A 127 -8.05 8.95 0.86
CA ASP A 127 -8.11 10.32 0.33
C ASP A 127 -6.75 10.84 -0.18
N GLY A 128 -5.68 10.06 0.03
CA GLY A 128 -4.32 10.44 -0.36
C GLY A 128 -4.11 10.57 -1.88
N ALA A 129 -3.15 11.41 -2.27
CA ALA A 129 -2.75 11.60 -3.65
C ALA A 129 -2.29 10.29 -4.32
N VAL A 130 -1.77 9.32 -3.56
CA VAL A 130 -1.43 7.97 -4.03
C VAL A 130 -2.37 6.97 -3.38
N ARG A 131 -2.98 6.13 -4.21
CA ARG A 131 -3.90 5.08 -3.76
C ARG A 131 -3.28 3.71 -4.04
N PRO A 132 -2.32 3.26 -3.20
CA PRO A 132 -1.70 1.95 -3.36
C PRO A 132 -2.65 0.83 -2.93
N VAL A 133 -3.70 1.13 -2.14
CA VAL A 133 -4.68 0.15 -1.69
C VAL A 133 -5.93 0.27 -2.55
N TYR A 134 -6.31 -0.80 -3.25
CA TYR A 134 -7.53 -0.83 -4.07
C TYR A 134 -8.07 -2.26 -4.24
N SER A 135 -9.27 -2.39 -4.79
CA SER A 135 -9.84 -3.67 -5.20
C SER A 135 -9.40 -4.03 -6.62
N LEU A 136 -8.67 -5.14 -6.78
CA LEU A 136 -8.38 -5.71 -8.08
C LEU A 136 -9.67 -6.35 -8.64
N PRO A 137 -10.10 -5.97 -9.86
CA PRO A 137 -11.42 -6.32 -10.36
C PRO A 137 -11.53 -7.80 -10.75
N VAL A 138 -12.77 -8.30 -10.71
CA VAL A 138 -13.15 -9.59 -11.29
C VAL A 138 -12.85 -9.59 -12.79
N GLY A 139 -12.37 -10.72 -13.30
CA GLY A 139 -11.96 -10.88 -14.70
C GLY A 139 -10.49 -10.57 -14.95
N GLN A 140 -9.74 -10.03 -13.98
CA GLN A 140 -8.30 -9.83 -14.13
C GLN A 140 -7.60 -11.17 -14.41
N ARG A 141 -6.83 -11.21 -15.50
CA ARG A 141 -6.00 -12.36 -15.89
C ARG A 141 -4.67 -12.32 -15.18
N LEU A 142 -4.24 -13.49 -14.71
CA LEU A 142 -2.97 -13.71 -14.03
C LEU A 142 -2.31 -14.97 -14.60
N TYR A 143 -0.99 -14.91 -14.76
CA TYR A 143 -0.20 -15.97 -15.38
C TYR A 143 0.82 -16.51 -14.39
N ARG A 144 0.96 -17.83 -14.33
CA ARG A 144 2.01 -18.47 -13.55
C ARG A 144 2.74 -19.50 -14.39
N ALA A 145 4.05 -19.34 -14.47
CA ALA A 145 4.93 -20.28 -15.16
C ALA A 145 5.58 -21.26 -14.17
N ARG A 146 5.78 -22.49 -14.59
CA ARG A 146 6.57 -23.51 -13.88
C ARG A 146 7.38 -24.32 -14.90
N LEU A 147 8.63 -24.63 -14.55
CA LEU A 147 9.44 -25.57 -15.32
C LEU A 147 8.83 -26.97 -15.25
N LEU A 148 8.73 -27.65 -16.40
CA LEU A 148 8.52 -29.08 -16.41
C LEU A 148 9.79 -29.76 -15.91
N GLY A 149 9.60 -30.86 -15.19
CA GLY A 149 10.70 -31.62 -14.62
C GLY A 149 10.18 -32.73 -13.71
N ARG A 150 11.02 -33.14 -12.75
CA ARG A 150 10.69 -34.27 -11.86
C ARG A 150 9.40 -34.05 -11.07
N ASP A 151 9.18 -32.83 -10.58
CA ASP A 151 8.03 -32.53 -9.72
C ASP A 151 6.77 -32.19 -10.51
N LEU A 152 6.91 -31.67 -11.74
CA LEU A 152 5.82 -31.29 -12.63
C LEU A 152 5.99 -31.93 -14.01
N THR A 153 5.19 -32.94 -14.32
CA THR A 153 5.22 -33.63 -15.62
C THR A 153 3.96 -33.32 -16.43
N GLU A 154 4.02 -33.52 -17.75
CA GLU A 154 2.83 -33.39 -18.61
C GLU A 154 1.66 -34.27 -18.15
N GLU A 155 1.96 -35.49 -17.67
CA GLU A 155 0.94 -36.41 -17.17
C GLU A 155 0.20 -35.83 -15.96
N LYS A 156 0.93 -35.20 -15.01
CA LYS A 156 0.32 -34.52 -13.87
C LYS A 156 -0.53 -33.32 -14.31
N LEU A 157 -0.06 -32.56 -15.31
CA LEU A 157 -0.83 -31.45 -15.89
C LEU A 157 -2.11 -31.94 -16.55
N ARG A 158 -2.06 -33.03 -17.34
CA ARG A 158 -3.25 -33.65 -17.93
C ARG A 158 -4.22 -34.16 -16.88
N SER A 159 -3.72 -34.65 -15.75
CA SER A 159 -4.55 -35.14 -14.64
C SER A 159 -5.22 -34.00 -13.86
N ASN A 160 -4.45 -32.97 -13.45
CA ASN A 160 -4.98 -31.86 -12.67
C ASN A 160 -4.10 -30.58 -12.77
N ALA A 161 -4.13 -29.93 -13.94
CA ALA A 161 -3.37 -28.69 -14.16
C ALA A 161 -3.70 -27.58 -13.14
N ALA A 162 -4.94 -27.48 -12.68
CA ALA A 162 -5.35 -26.46 -11.70
C ALA A 162 -4.62 -26.63 -10.35
N ALA A 163 -4.47 -27.87 -9.86
CA ALA A 163 -3.75 -28.16 -8.62
C ALA A 163 -2.24 -28.00 -8.80
N GLU A 164 -1.71 -28.40 -9.95
CA GLU A 164 -0.28 -28.34 -10.24
C GLU A 164 0.21 -26.91 -10.54
N LEU A 165 -0.54 -26.11 -11.29
CA LEU A 165 -0.19 -24.72 -11.58
C LEU A 165 -0.70 -23.77 -10.49
N GLY A 166 -1.64 -24.22 -9.65
CA GLY A 166 -2.13 -23.54 -8.45
C GLY A 166 -1.09 -23.44 -7.33
N ALA A 167 -1.44 -22.74 -6.25
CA ALA A 167 -0.54 -22.62 -5.10
C ALA A 167 -0.25 -24.01 -4.49
N PRO A 168 0.97 -24.25 -3.99
CA PRO A 168 1.29 -25.52 -3.36
C PRO A 168 0.44 -25.74 -2.10
N PRO A 169 0.14 -27.01 -1.75
CA PRO A 169 -0.46 -27.32 -0.46
C PRO A 169 0.50 -26.92 0.67
N ARG A 170 -0.05 -26.68 1.88
CA ARG A 170 0.73 -26.17 3.04
C ARG A 170 1.96 -27.02 3.35
N GLU A 171 1.87 -28.33 3.22
CA GLU A 171 2.96 -29.26 3.51
C GLU A 171 4.13 -29.16 2.51
N LYS A 172 3.92 -28.52 1.36
CA LYS A 172 4.91 -28.33 0.28
C LYS A 172 5.19 -26.85 -0.01
N ALA A 173 4.60 -25.94 0.75
CA ALA A 173 4.77 -24.51 0.53
C ALA A 173 6.16 -24.08 0.97
N ALA A 174 7.06 -23.85 0.01
CA ALA A 174 8.39 -23.32 0.28
C ALA A 174 8.35 -21.83 0.67
N ALA A 175 9.38 -21.38 1.37
CA ALA A 175 9.57 -19.96 1.66
C ALA A 175 9.79 -19.16 0.37
N GLY A 176 9.04 -18.06 0.22
CA GLY A 176 9.23 -17.05 -0.81
C GLY A 176 9.48 -15.67 -0.18
N ARG A 177 9.58 -14.63 -1.02
CA ARG A 177 9.80 -13.25 -0.54
C ARG A 177 8.68 -12.76 0.38
N MET A 178 7.45 -13.15 0.11
CA MET A 178 6.25 -12.63 0.81
C MET A 178 5.55 -13.70 1.67
N ASN A 179 6.16 -14.88 1.82
CA ASN A 179 5.59 -15.96 2.62
C ASN A 179 6.69 -16.83 3.26
N VAL A 180 6.45 -17.25 4.49
CA VAL A 180 7.28 -18.24 5.20
C VAL A 180 6.95 -19.64 4.67
N GLU A 181 7.90 -20.57 4.84
CA GLU A 181 7.65 -22.00 4.64
C GLU A 181 6.40 -22.46 5.41
N PHE A 182 5.67 -23.40 4.83
CA PHE A 182 4.38 -23.93 5.31
C PHE A 182 3.20 -22.96 5.31
N ILE A 183 3.39 -21.71 4.87
CA ILE A 183 2.31 -20.75 4.63
C ILE A 183 2.15 -20.56 3.13
N PRO A 184 1.14 -21.17 2.49
CA PRO A 184 0.92 -21.04 1.06
C PRO A 184 0.69 -19.60 0.60
N ALA A 185 1.29 -19.28 -0.54
CA ALA A 185 1.03 -18.08 -1.32
C ALA A 185 1.03 -18.44 -2.81
N PHE A 186 0.23 -17.72 -3.59
CA PHE A 186 0.16 -17.86 -5.04
C PHE A 186 0.91 -16.70 -5.69
N TYR A 187 2.04 -17.01 -6.33
CA TYR A 187 2.83 -16.06 -7.10
C TYR A 187 2.42 -16.13 -8.55
N ALA A 188 2.09 -14.99 -9.14
CA ALA A 188 1.75 -14.86 -10.55
C ALA A 188 2.22 -13.51 -11.10
N ALA A 189 2.09 -13.34 -12.41
CA ALA A 189 2.34 -12.09 -13.10
C ALA A 189 1.11 -11.63 -13.87
N PHE A 190 1.10 -10.35 -14.22
CA PHE A 190 0.03 -9.74 -15.04
C PHE A 190 0.19 -10.02 -16.54
N SER A 191 1.33 -10.56 -16.97
CA SER A 191 1.59 -10.99 -18.34
C SER A 191 2.30 -12.35 -18.36
N LEU A 192 2.09 -13.08 -19.45
CA LEU A 192 2.75 -14.36 -19.70
C LEU A 192 4.27 -14.20 -19.73
N GLU A 193 4.74 -13.19 -20.43
CA GLU A 193 6.16 -12.92 -20.64
C GLU A 193 6.85 -12.65 -19.30
N THR A 194 6.19 -11.89 -18.41
CA THR A 194 6.71 -11.66 -17.05
C THR A 194 6.72 -12.93 -16.22
N ALA A 195 5.67 -13.76 -16.30
CA ALA A 195 5.63 -15.04 -15.60
C ALA A 195 6.79 -15.97 -16.02
N VAL A 196 7.09 -16.04 -17.32
CA VAL A 196 8.20 -16.83 -17.85
C VAL A 196 9.56 -16.23 -17.44
N ALA A 197 9.70 -14.90 -17.49
CA ALA A 197 10.94 -14.22 -17.11
C ALA A 197 11.32 -14.44 -15.64
N GLU A 198 10.34 -14.54 -14.73
CA GLU A 198 10.58 -14.79 -13.30
C GLU A 198 11.19 -16.16 -12.99
N ILE A 199 10.86 -17.20 -13.77
CA ILE A 199 11.40 -18.55 -13.53
C ILE A 199 12.75 -18.80 -14.24
N ARG A 200 13.14 -17.91 -15.17
CA ARG A 200 14.44 -17.91 -15.87
C ARG A 200 14.78 -19.27 -16.52
N PRO A 201 13.93 -19.75 -17.44
CA PRO A 201 14.17 -21.04 -18.06
C PRO A 201 15.41 -20.98 -18.96
N GLY A 202 16.15 -22.08 -19.00
CA GLY A 202 17.23 -22.33 -19.96
C GLY A 202 16.71 -22.66 -21.35
N ILE A 203 17.58 -22.53 -22.35
CA ILE A 203 17.29 -22.97 -23.72
C ILE A 203 17.03 -24.48 -23.72
N GLY A 204 15.94 -24.90 -24.37
CA GLY A 204 15.51 -26.30 -24.44
C GLY A 204 14.75 -26.79 -23.21
N GLU A 205 14.55 -25.97 -22.18
CA GLU A 205 13.62 -26.30 -21.09
C GLU A 205 12.18 -26.06 -21.51
N GLU A 206 11.27 -26.92 -21.03
CA GLU A 206 9.84 -26.77 -21.24
C GLU A 206 9.19 -26.06 -20.06
N VAL A 207 8.31 -25.11 -20.37
CA VAL A 207 7.61 -24.28 -19.40
C VAL A 207 6.12 -24.51 -19.52
N ALA A 208 5.47 -24.87 -18.42
CA ALA A 208 4.03 -24.88 -18.30
C ALA A 208 3.56 -23.52 -17.82
N ILE A 209 2.65 -22.90 -18.57
CA ILE A 209 2.11 -21.57 -18.27
C ILE A 209 0.64 -21.75 -17.97
N GLY A 210 0.28 -21.56 -16.70
CA GLY A 210 -1.11 -21.59 -16.24
C GLY A 210 -1.72 -20.19 -16.29
N GLU A 211 -2.95 -20.13 -16.77
CA GLU A 211 -3.75 -18.92 -16.82
C GLU A 211 -4.89 -18.98 -15.82
N PHE A 212 -5.02 -17.90 -15.06
CA PHE A 212 -5.98 -17.77 -13.97
C PHE A 212 -6.77 -16.48 -14.10
N GLU A 213 -8.01 -16.50 -13.64
CA GLU A 213 -8.89 -15.33 -13.62
C GLU A 213 -9.36 -15.03 -12.21
N VAL A 214 -9.28 -13.77 -11.80
CA VAL A 214 -9.83 -13.31 -10.52
C VAL A 214 -11.36 -13.41 -10.55
N ARG A 215 -11.95 -14.19 -9.63
CA ARG A 215 -13.40 -14.42 -9.52
C ARG A 215 -14.09 -13.58 -8.46
N THR A 216 -13.32 -13.07 -7.51
CA THR A 216 -13.80 -12.20 -6.44
C THR A 216 -12.85 -11.03 -6.35
N GLU A 217 -13.35 -9.84 -6.07
CA GLU A 217 -12.47 -8.69 -5.84
C GLU A 217 -11.42 -9.02 -4.77
N LEU A 218 -10.18 -8.65 -5.06
CA LEU A 218 -9.05 -8.85 -4.13
C LEU A 218 -8.59 -7.48 -3.66
N LYS A 219 -8.58 -7.25 -2.35
CA LYS A 219 -7.96 -6.05 -1.80
C LYS A 219 -6.45 -6.17 -1.98
N VAL A 220 -5.83 -5.29 -2.74
CA VAL A 220 -4.39 -5.34 -3.03
C VAL A 220 -3.67 -4.15 -2.43
N PHE A 221 -2.41 -4.36 -2.06
CA PHE A 221 -1.44 -3.28 -1.88
C PHE A 221 -0.50 -3.26 -3.09
N ASP A 222 -0.48 -2.17 -3.86
CA ASP A 222 0.29 -2.02 -5.09
C ASP A 222 1.49 -1.10 -4.90
N PHE A 223 2.67 -1.71 -4.73
CA PHE A 223 3.92 -0.95 -4.63
C PHE A 223 4.24 -0.16 -5.90
N THR A 224 3.70 -0.55 -7.06
CA THR A 224 3.94 0.18 -8.31
C THR A 224 3.14 1.47 -8.42
N ALA A 225 2.11 1.65 -7.57
CA ALA A 225 1.33 2.90 -7.51
C ALA A 225 2.20 4.10 -7.13
N PHE A 226 3.23 3.88 -6.31
CA PHE A 226 4.18 4.91 -5.90
C PHE A 226 5.11 5.34 -7.04
N ALA A 227 5.42 4.46 -8.00
CA ALA A 227 6.25 4.82 -9.15
C ALA A 227 5.49 5.61 -10.23
N ARG A 228 4.16 5.48 -10.29
CA ARG A 228 3.29 6.02 -11.37
C ARG A 228 2.98 7.50 -11.23
N LYS A 229 3.09 8.09 -10.05
CA LYS A 229 2.64 9.46 -9.74
C LYS A 229 3.74 10.53 -9.87
N ARG A 230 4.68 10.39 -10.81
CA ARG A 230 5.81 11.32 -11.02
C ARG A 230 5.41 12.61 -11.76
N ASP A 231 4.59 13.45 -11.14
CA ASP A 231 4.35 14.84 -11.61
C ASP A 231 5.30 15.82 -10.91
N GLU A 232 5.39 17.09 -11.31
CA GLU A 232 6.32 18.08 -10.70
C GLU A 232 6.09 18.30 -9.19
N HIS A 233 4.87 18.09 -8.69
CA HIS A 233 4.56 18.10 -7.24
C HIS A 233 5.03 16.83 -6.51
N TRP A 234 5.37 15.76 -7.25
CA TRP A 234 5.90 14.51 -6.71
C TRP A 234 7.29 14.67 -6.10
N GLU A 235 8.13 15.57 -6.64
CA GLU A 235 9.46 15.83 -6.08
C GLU A 235 9.42 16.52 -4.71
N GLN A 236 8.36 17.29 -4.43
CA GLN A 236 8.13 17.86 -3.11
C GLN A 236 7.60 16.80 -2.13
N MET A 237 6.72 15.91 -2.59
CA MET A 237 6.13 14.83 -1.79
C MET A 237 7.11 13.66 -1.53
N ILE A 238 8.11 13.46 -2.40
CA ILE A 238 9.25 12.54 -2.18
C ILE A 238 10.07 12.93 -0.95
N ARG A 239 9.97 14.18 -0.45
CA ARG A 239 10.68 14.59 0.77
C ARG A 239 10.13 13.95 2.04
N HIS A 240 9.03 13.19 1.97
CA HIS A 240 8.54 12.36 3.07
C HIS A 240 9.22 10.99 3.06
N THR A 241 9.88 10.65 4.17
CA THR A 241 10.63 9.42 4.46
C THR A 241 9.95 8.13 4.00
N ARG A 242 8.62 8.10 4.12
CA ARG A 242 7.79 6.94 3.78
C ARG A 242 7.89 6.56 2.30
N TYR A 243 7.99 7.52 1.39
CA TYR A 243 8.10 7.22 -0.04
C TYR A 243 9.49 6.69 -0.41
N ASP A 244 10.54 7.27 0.16
CA ASP A 244 11.91 6.77 -0.01
C ASP A 244 12.03 5.33 0.52
N PHE A 245 11.45 5.07 1.69
CA PHE A 245 11.34 3.73 2.26
C PHE A 245 10.63 2.74 1.31
N ILE A 246 9.44 3.10 0.83
CA ILE A 246 8.65 2.21 -0.03
C ILE A 246 9.41 1.88 -1.31
N LYS A 247 10.13 2.86 -1.86
CA LYS A 247 10.99 2.66 -3.02
C LYS A 247 12.18 1.74 -2.71
N GLN A 248 12.88 1.92 -1.60
CA GLN A 248 13.99 1.05 -1.18
C GLN A 248 13.53 -0.40 -1.00
N MET A 249 12.34 -0.59 -0.42
CA MET A 249 11.71 -1.89 -0.29
C MET A 249 11.29 -2.48 -1.65
N GLU A 250 10.66 -1.69 -2.54
CA GLU A 250 10.31 -2.12 -3.90
C GLU A 250 11.56 -2.61 -4.65
N ASP A 251 12.66 -1.85 -4.56
CA ASP A 251 13.95 -2.21 -5.13
C ASP A 251 14.48 -3.52 -4.53
N MET A 252 14.32 -3.76 -3.23
CA MET A 252 14.76 -5.00 -2.58
C MET A 252 13.93 -6.22 -2.97
N ILE A 253 12.60 -6.08 -3.00
CA ILE A 253 11.69 -7.15 -3.46
C ILE A 253 12.03 -7.50 -4.92
N SER A 254 12.49 -6.53 -5.70
CA SER A 254 12.88 -6.67 -7.10
C SER A 254 14.37 -7.02 -7.31
N LYS A 255 15.19 -7.19 -6.27
CA LYS A 255 16.62 -7.56 -6.43
C LYS A 255 16.81 -9.07 -6.44
N PRO A 256 17.60 -9.66 -7.36
CA PRO A 256 17.99 -11.07 -7.29
C PRO A 256 18.70 -11.39 -5.98
N VAL A 257 18.32 -12.49 -5.32
CA VAL A 257 18.93 -12.96 -4.07
C VAL A 257 19.65 -14.28 -4.30
N LEU A 258 20.89 -14.38 -3.81
CA LEU A 258 21.67 -15.63 -3.86
C LEU A 258 20.97 -16.74 -3.06
N PRO A 259 20.97 -18.00 -3.55
CA PRO A 259 20.32 -19.10 -2.83
C PRO A 259 20.75 -19.26 -1.37
N SER A 260 22.03 -19.03 -1.07
CA SER A 260 22.62 -19.08 0.28
C SER A 260 22.04 -18.05 1.25
N ASP A 261 21.59 -16.90 0.74
CA ASP A 261 21.17 -15.76 1.55
C ASP A 261 19.64 -15.62 1.63
N ARG A 262 18.89 -16.40 0.84
CA ARG A 262 17.41 -16.31 0.75
C ARG A 262 16.72 -16.26 2.10
N GLN A 263 17.11 -17.13 3.02
CA GLN A 263 16.48 -17.17 4.33
C GLN A 263 16.61 -15.83 5.06
N ARG A 264 17.79 -15.20 5.01
CA ARG A 264 18.04 -13.91 5.68
C ARG A 264 17.34 -12.76 4.96
N GLU A 265 17.50 -12.70 3.64
CA GLU A 265 16.98 -11.62 2.79
C GLU A 265 15.44 -11.63 2.69
N TYR A 266 14.79 -12.77 2.94
CA TYR A 266 13.32 -12.85 2.91
C TYR A 266 12.67 -12.41 4.22
N ILE A 267 13.38 -12.38 5.36
CA ILE A 267 12.78 -12.03 6.66
C ILE A 267 12.04 -10.68 6.62
N PRO A 268 12.66 -9.56 6.15
CA PRO A 268 11.99 -8.27 6.18
C PRO A 268 10.71 -8.26 5.32
N THR A 269 10.79 -8.84 4.13
CA THR A 269 9.68 -8.86 3.17
C THR A 269 8.56 -9.81 3.57
N GLN A 270 8.86 -10.92 4.24
CA GLN A 270 7.86 -11.82 4.82
C GLN A 270 7.10 -11.15 5.97
N ILE A 271 7.79 -10.41 6.84
CA ILE A 271 7.18 -9.65 7.94
C ILE A 271 6.27 -8.55 7.37
N VAL A 272 6.73 -7.80 6.36
CA VAL A 272 5.90 -6.83 5.65
C VAL A 272 4.68 -7.50 5.03
N GLY A 273 4.84 -8.66 4.38
CA GLY A 273 3.73 -9.40 3.80
C GLY A 273 2.67 -9.79 4.82
N GLU A 274 3.08 -10.28 6.00
CA GLU A 274 2.14 -10.58 7.08
C GLU A 274 1.47 -9.30 7.63
N TYR A 275 2.21 -8.21 7.77
CA TYR A 275 1.66 -6.92 8.20
C TYR A 275 0.61 -6.39 7.22
N LEU A 276 0.88 -6.38 5.91
CA LEU A 276 -0.08 -5.97 4.88
C LEU A 276 -1.31 -6.88 4.86
N LYS A 277 -1.10 -8.20 5.01
CA LYS A 277 -2.19 -9.17 5.08
C LYS A 277 -3.10 -8.97 6.29
N ARG A 278 -2.53 -8.67 7.47
CA ARG A 278 -3.24 -8.62 8.75
C ARG A 278 -3.79 -7.24 9.09
N TYR A 279 -2.98 -6.21 8.94
CA TYR A 279 -3.29 -4.85 9.38
C TYR A 279 -3.96 -4.03 8.28
N PHE A 280 -3.45 -4.10 7.05
CA PHE A 280 -4.11 -3.48 5.88
C PHE A 280 -5.29 -4.32 5.36
N ASN A 281 -5.41 -5.56 5.86
CA ASN A 281 -6.39 -6.56 5.43
C ASN A 281 -6.32 -6.85 3.92
N CYS A 282 -5.14 -6.71 3.30
CA CYS A 282 -4.97 -7.03 1.89
C CYS A 282 -5.00 -8.55 1.66
N ASP A 283 -5.57 -8.96 0.53
CA ASP A 283 -5.54 -10.34 0.02
C ASP A 283 -4.28 -10.62 -0.79
N ALA A 284 -3.71 -9.57 -1.40
CA ALA A 284 -2.52 -9.67 -2.21
C ALA A 284 -1.63 -8.43 -2.16
N VAL A 285 -0.41 -8.59 -2.65
CA VAL A 285 0.55 -7.50 -2.89
C VAL A 285 1.03 -7.53 -4.32
N ILE A 286 1.08 -6.36 -4.95
CA ILE A 286 1.57 -6.16 -6.32
C ILE A 286 2.91 -5.44 -6.24
N TYR A 287 3.87 -5.89 -7.04
CA TYR A 287 5.23 -5.34 -7.09
C TYR A 287 5.80 -5.49 -8.50
N LYS A 288 6.82 -4.69 -8.81
CA LYS A 288 7.47 -4.73 -10.12
C LYS A 288 8.33 -5.98 -10.28
N SER A 289 8.38 -6.52 -11.49
CA SER A 289 9.32 -7.60 -11.83
C SER A 289 10.76 -7.10 -11.79
N ALA A 290 11.60 -7.92 -11.17
CA ALA A 290 13.05 -7.79 -11.21
C ALA A 290 13.62 -8.03 -12.61
N MET A 291 12.96 -8.92 -13.36
CA MET A 291 13.50 -9.61 -14.53
C MET A 291 13.11 -8.93 -15.84
N MET A 292 12.06 -8.12 -15.83
CA MET A 292 11.55 -7.47 -17.02
C MET A 292 11.50 -5.94 -16.86
N LYS A 293 12.10 -5.27 -17.84
CA LYS A 293 11.99 -3.82 -18.05
C LYS A 293 11.57 -3.59 -19.49
N ASP A 294 10.28 -3.80 -19.73
CA ASP A 294 9.65 -3.50 -21.01
C ASP A 294 8.46 -2.56 -20.75
N ALA A 295 8.31 -1.54 -21.58
CA ALA A 295 7.26 -0.54 -21.43
C ALA A 295 5.93 -1.01 -22.04
N GLU A 296 5.99 -1.94 -22.99
CA GLU A 296 4.83 -2.45 -23.73
C GLU A 296 4.18 -3.66 -23.05
N ILE A 297 4.88 -4.26 -22.08
CA ILE A 297 4.43 -5.46 -21.35
C ILE A 297 4.13 -5.08 -19.90
N ASP A 298 3.04 -5.61 -19.35
CA ASP A 298 2.78 -5.46 -17.92
C ASP A 298 3.80 -6.28 -17.11
N THR A 299 4.81 -5.58 -16.58
CA THR A 299 5.92 -6.14 -15.80
C THR A 299 5.59 -6.37 -14.33
N ARG A 300 4.32 -6.29 -13.93
CA ARG A 300 3.92 -6.49 -12.54
C ARG A 300 3.80 -7.97 -12.17
N ASN A 301 4.19 -8.26 -10.95
CA ASN A 301 3.94 -9.50 -10.24
C ASN A 301 2.90 -9.29 -9.14
N ILE A 302 2.26 -10.38 -8.73
CA ILE A 302 1.34 -10.42 -7.61
C ILE A 302 1.62 -11.62 -6.72
N VAL A 303 1.57 -11.42 -5.40
CA VAL A 303 1.50 -12.50 -4.43
C VAL A 303 0.14 -12.47 -3.76
N ILE A 304 -0.65 -13.52 -3.90
CA ILE A 304 -1.93 -13.68 -3.23
C ILE A 304 -1.72 -14.60 -2.03
N TRP A 305 -2.18 -14.19 -0.85
CA TRP A 305 -2.01 -14.98 0.37
C TRP A 305 -3.16 -15.93 0.63
N ASN A 306 -2.87 -17.08 1.24
CA ASN A 306 -3.92 -17.97 1.73
C ASN A 306 -4.55 -17.38 3.00
N LYS A 307 -5.84 -17.02 2.96
CA LYS A 307 -6.65 -16.61 4.12
C LYS A 307 -7.59 -17.73 4.60
N GLY A 308 -7.09 -18.97 4.64
CA GLY A 308 -7.86 -20.16 5.05
C GLY A 308 -8.81 -20.68 3.97
N ARG A 309 -8.59 -20.29 2.71
CA ARG A 309 -9.40 -20.69 1.55
C ARG A 309 -8.49 -21.33 0.50
N LEU A 310 -9.05 -22.21 -0.32
CA LEU A 310 -8.35 -22.67 -1.52
C LEU A 310 -8.11 -21.48 -2.45
N PHE A 311 -6.99 -21.49 -3.17
CA PHE A 311 -6.71 -20.46 -4.18
C PHE A 311 -7.53 -20.67 -5.45
N VAL A 312 -7.74 -21.92 -5.81
CA VAL A 312 -8.41 -22.36 -7.04
C VAL A 312 -9.46 -23.40 -6.68
N GLY A 313 -10.59 -23.40 -7.40
CA GLY A 313 -11.70 -24.34 -7.20
C GLY A 313 -13.02 -23.62 -6.94
N GLU A 314 -14.02 -24.38 -6.50
CA GLU A 314 -15.32 -23.83 -6.16
C GLU A 314 -15.23 -22.90 -4.93
N GLY A 315 -15.78 -21.69 -5.04
CA GLY A 315 -15.71 -20.66 -3.98
C GLY A 315 -14.32 -20.04 -3.76
N ALA A 316 -13.34 -20.38 -4.60
CA ALA A 316 -11.98 -19.83 -4.53
C ALA A 316 -11.88 -18.47 -5.24
N PRO A 317 -10.93 -17.60 -4.84
CA PRO A 317 -10.76 -16.28 -5.45
C PRO A 317 -10.25 -16.34 -6.89
N LEU A 318 -9.66 -17.47 -7.32
CA LEU A 318 -9.15 -17.65 -8.67
C LEU A 318 -9.85 -18.79 -9.40
N ALA A 319 -10.19 -18.54 -10.66
CA ALA A 319 -10.51 -19.56 -11.65
C ALA A 319 -9.22 -20.06 -12.29
N TYR A 320 -9.05 -21.36 -12.42
CA TYR A 320 -8.15 -21.88 -13.45
C TYR A 320 -8.88 -21.82 -14.80
N VAL A 321 -8.21 -21.31 -15.84
CA VAL A 321 -8.83 -21.14 -17.16
C VAL A 321 -8.22 -22.07 -18.18
N GLY A 322 -6.90 -22.21 -18.17
CA GLY A 322 -6.19 -23.04 -19.14
C GLY A 322 -4.69 -23.08 -18.86
N HIS A 323 -4.00 -23.89 -19.64
CA HIS A 323 -2.55 -23.89 -19.67
C HIS A 323 -2.04 -24.20 -21.06
N GLU A 324 -0.80 -23.80 -21.30
CA GLU A 324 -0.01 -24.20 -22.45
C GLU A 324 1.37 -24.66 -21.99
N ILE A 325 2.01 -25.49 -22.81
CA ILE A 325 3.40 -25.90 -22.64
C ILE A 325 4.18 -25.30 -23.80
N LYS A 326 5.27 -24.61 -23.49
CA LYS A 326 6.16 -23.99 -24.46
C LYS A 326 7.59 -24.44 -24.23
N GLU A 327 8.26 -24.84 -25.29
CA GLU A 327 9.71 -25.05 -25.29
C GLU A 327 10.41 -23.70 -25.45
N VAL A 328 11.43 -23.46 -24.63
CA VAL A 328 12.20 -22.21 -24.68
C VAL A 328 13.25 -22.31 -25.78
N ALA A 329 12.91 -21.72 -26.93
CA ALA A 329 13.77 -21.74 -28.11
C ALA A 329 14.92 -20.72 -28.05
N ASN A 330 14.68 -19.53 -27.48
CA ASN A 330 15.66 -18.44 -27.43
C ASN A 330 15.52 -17.65 -26.11
N VAL A 331 16.66 -17.24 -25.53
CA VAL A 331 16.70 -16.34 -24.36
C VAL A 331 17.53 -15.11 -24.74
N THR A 332 16.93 -13.92 -24.69
CA THR A 332 17.62 -12.65 -24.96
C THR A 332 17.99 -11.98 -23.64
N TYR A 333 19.28 -11.72 -23.43
CA TYR A 333 19.76 -10.94 -22.30
C TYR A 333 20.03 -9.50 -22.75
N ARG A 334 19.47 -8.51 -22.05
CA ARG A 334 19.90 -7.10 -22.18
C ARG A 334 20.89 -6.80 -21.06
N LEU A 335 22.13 -6.50 -21.43
CA LEU A 335 23.12 -5.96 -20.49
C LEU A 335 22.88 -4.46 -20.36
N SER A 336 22.44 -3.99 -19.19
CA SER A 336 22.45 -2.56 -18.89
C SER A 336 23.89 -2.13 -18.57
N GLY A 337 24.45 -1.21 -19.35
CA GLY A 337 25.77 -0.64 -19.08
C GLY A 337 25.82 0.02 -17.71
N PHE A 338 26.94 -0.16 -17.00
CA PHE A 338 27.21 0.61 -15.78
C PHE A 338 27.34 2.10 -16.15
N PRO A 339 26.68 3.02 -15.43
CA PRO A 339 27.14 4.40 -15.41
C PRO A 339 28.52 4.37 -14.73
N PHE A 340 29.56 4.79 -15.46
CA PHE A 340 30.90 5.00 -14.91
C PHE A 340 30.93 6.18 -13.96
#